data_AF-A0AAN7EIR3-F1
#
_entry.id   AF-A0AAN7EIR3-F1
#
_cell.length_a   1.000
_cell.length_b   1.000
_cell.length_c   1.000
_cell.angle_alpha   90.00
_cell.angle_beta   90.00
_cell.angle_gamma   90.00
#
_symmetry.space_group_name_H-M   'P 1'
#
loop_
_entity.id
_entity.type
_entity.pdbx_description
1 polymer ?
#
loop_
_entity_poly.entity_id
_entity_poly.type
_entity_poly.pdbx_seq_one_letter_code
_entity_poly.pdbx_strand_id
1 'polypeptide(L)'
;MAGRVVIAQFVLSAIPAYVMQGCMLPTRILNNLDKVSRNFLWGSTEDHKKLHMVGWGKVTKPKHRGGLGIQEARGRNLSLAAKLCWRMENSKNGGWADVLRKKYLTGHARKLKAHTRAWNAVRSGRGLCEKGSKWIVGCNSSLSFWNDKWLNIGTIRSLIEGPLNLGESEVCVREVIRDAGWVLDNLSFVFPDHILKAVRATPLRHHFVREDHRSWISSLNGEFDSSNAYLLAINENLETPEFHGKWIWKLQTLPKIKMFLWKCLHSILPMRAVLTHRGISGLGGCDSCTEGEESISHVLRDCPTAKKFWEEAFCPVSLKQSFSDDLLVWIKKNALDPSKGLGKDYDWSHFFLLGLWNLRLQRNRKAFE
;
A
#
# COMPACT_ATOMS: atom_id res chain seq x y z
N MET A 1 1.70 17.53 -12.49
CA MET A 1 1.38 16.49 -11.49
C MET A 1 2.58 15.59 -11.20
N ALA A 2 3.25 14.98 -12.20
CA ALA A 2 4.40 14.09 -11.97
C ALA A 2 5.46 14.69 -11.03
N GLY A 3 5.98 15.89 -11.32
CA GLY A 3 6.95 16.56 -10.42
C GLY A 3 6.38 16.91 -9.05
N ARG A 4 5.09 17.23 -8.94
CA ARG A 4 4.43 17.52 -7.66
C ARG A 4 4.27 16.28 -6.77
N VAL A 5 4.08 15.10 -7.35
CA VAL A 5 4.10 13.84 -6.59
C VAL A 5 5.45 13.65 -5.92
N VAL A 6 6.54 13.87 -6.69
CA VAL A 6 7.92 13.77 -6.17
C VAL A 6 8.13 14.76 -5.03
N ILE A 7 7.81 16.04 -5.23
CA ILE A 7 7.98 17.07 -4.18
C ILE A 7 7.13 16.76 -2.95
N ALA A 8 5.88 16.31 -3.13
CA ALA A 8 5.02 15.93 -2.02
C ALA A 8 5.59 14.77 -1.20
N GLN A 9 6.24 13.81 -1.86
CA GLN A 9 6.82 12.62 -1.23
C GLN A 9 8.16 12.91 -0.52
N PHE A 10 9.02 13.73 -1.12
CA PHE A 10 10.37 13.98 -0.58
C PHE A 10 10.44 15.19 0.35
N VAL A 11 9.59 16.20 0.17
CA VAL A 11 9.65 17.44 0.94
C VAL A 11 8.54 17.49 1.99
N LEU A 12 7.28 17.57 1.54
CA LEU A 12 6.12 17.75 2.43
C LEU A 12 5.94 16.58 3.42
N SER A 13 6.40 15.42 3.00
CA SER A 13 6.34 14.18 3.74
C SER A 13 7.50 13.98 4.72
N ALA A 14 8.69 14.53 4.46
CA ALA A 14 9.88 14.23 5.25
C ALA A 14 9.92 15.00 6.58
N ILE A 15 9.59 16.30 6.55
CA ILE A 15 9.65 17.18 7.73
C ILE A 15 8.73 16.66 8.85
N PRO A 16 7.43 16.36 8.61
CA PRO A 16 6.56 15.85 9.66
C PRO A 16 6.98 14.46 10.13
N ALA A 17 7.55 13.64 9.25
CA ALA A 17 7.96 12.28 9.58
C ALA A 17 9.05 12.23 10.65
N TYR A 18 9.96 13.21 10.68
CA TYR A 18 10.95 13.32 11.75
C TYR A 18 10.28 13.44 13.12
N VAL A 19 9.28 14.32 13.25
CA VAL A 19 8.55 14.53 14.50
C VAL A 19 7.69 13.31 14.84
N MET A 20 7.05 12.69 13.85
CA MET A 20 6.22 11.48 14.00
C MET A 20 7.00 10.26 14.49
N GLN A 21 8.33 10.21 14.33
CA GLN A 21 9.16 9.11 14.85
C GLN A 21 9.17 9.05 16.38
N GLY A 22 8.95 10.17 17.07
CA GLY A 22 9.02 10.27 18.53
C GLY A 22 7.69 10.61 19.22
N CYS A 23 6.63 10.91 18.47
CA CYS A 23 5.35 11.27 19.06
C CYS A 23 4.15 11.02 18.13
N MET A 24 2.97 10.92 18.73
CA MET A 24 1.70 11.02 18.00
C MET A 24 1.32 12.49 17.86
N LEU A 25 1.09 12.93 16.62
CA LEU A 25 0.57 14.25 16.34
C LEU A 25 -0.96 14.28 16.54
N PRO A 26 -1.53 15.39 17.01
CA PRO A 26 -2.97 15.59 17.06
C PRO A 26 -3.64 15.40 15.69
N THR A 27 -4.82 14.80 15.67
CA THR A 27 -5.60 14.52 14.44
C THR A 27 -5.80 15.76 13.57
N ARG A 28 -6.00 16.94 14.18
CA ARG A 28 -6.13 18.20 13.45
C ARG A 28 -4.88 18.54 12.64
N ILE A 29 -3.68 18.31 13.19
CA ILE A 29 -2.41 18.53 12.49
C ILE A 29 -2.27 17.52 11.34
N LEU A 30 -2.56 16.24 11.60
CA LEU A 30 -2.50 15.18 10.58
C LEU A 30 -3.42 15.51 9.39
N ASN A 31 -4.67 15.89 9.67
CA ASN A 31 -5.63 16.28 8.63
C ASN A 31 -5.16 17.51 7.85
N ASN A 32 -4.54 18.48 8.52
CA ASN A 32 -3.98 19.66 7.86
C ASN A 32 -2.79 19.30 6.95
N LEU A 33 -1.90 18.39 7.37
CA LEU A 33 -0.79 17.90 6.53
C LEU A 33 -1.30 17.21 5.26
N ASP A 34 -2.34 16.38 5.39
CA ASP A 34 -2.99 15.74 4.25
C ASP A 34 -3.67 16.77 3.33
N LYS A 35 -4.31 17.80 3.91
CA LYS A 35 -4.92 18.90 3.15
C LYS A 35 -3.87 19.67 2.34
N VAL A 36 -2.76 20.06 2.95
CA VAL A 36 -1.65 20.76 2.28
C VAL A 36 -1.07 19.90 1.14
N SER A 37 -0.77 18.63 1.43
CA SER A 37 -0.22 17.69 0.43
C SER A 37 -1.16 17.48 -0.75
N ARG A 38 -2.46 17.34 -0.48
CA ARG A 38 -3.50 17.18 -1.51
C ARG A 38 -3.67 18.45 -2.34
N ASN A 39 -3.76 19.61 -1.70
CA ASN A 39 -3.89 20.89 -2.39
C ASN A 39 -2.68 21.14 -3.29
N PHE A 40 -1.47 20.92 -2.78
CA PHE A 40 -0.25 21.04 -3.58
C PHE A 40 -0.28 20.09 -4.79
N LEU A 41 -0.57 18.80 -4.58
CA LEU A 41 -0.62 17.79 -5.65
C LEU A 41 -1.53 18.22 -6.81
N TRP A 42 -2.76 18.64 -6.49
CA TRP A 42 -3.75 19.06 -7.48
C TRP A 42 -3.54 20.50 -7.96
N GLY A 43 -2.74 21.30 -7.26
CA GLY A 43 -2.48 22.71 -7.57
C GLY A 43 -3.61 23.63 -7.19
N SER A 44 -4.31 23.31 -6.10
CA SER A 44 -5.25 24.24 -5.48
C SER A 44 -4.47 25.23 -4.61
N THR A 45 -4.78 26.50 -4.74
CA THR A 45 -4.34 27.58 -3.84
C THR A 45 -5.49 28.00 -2.94
N GLU A 46 -5.28 28.98 -2.06
CA GLU A 46 -6.36 29.55 -1.24
C GLU A 46 -7.42 30.24 -2.11
N ASP A 47 -6.97 30.97 -3.14
CA ASP A 47 -7.84 31.70 -4.07
C ASP A 47 -8.43 30.82 -5.17
N HIS A 48 -7.68 29.82 -5.63
CA HIS A 48 -8.08 28.98 -6.77
C HIS A 48 -8.13 27.50 -6.38
N LYS A 49 -9.34 26.99 -6.14
CA LYS A 49 -9.58 25.57 -5.94
C LYS A 49 -9.59 24.85 -7.29
N LYS A 50 -8.80 23.77 -7.41
CA LYS A 50 -8.83 22.87 -8.58
C LYS A 50 -9.65 21.63 -8.26
N LEU A 51 -10.26 21.03 -9.30
CA LEU A 51 -11.01 19.80 -9.16
C LEU A 51 -10.08 18.62 -8.80
N HIS A 52 -10.34 17.98 -7.66
CA HIS A 52 -9.59 16.79 -7.24
C HIS A 52 -10.27 15.56 -7.84
N MET A 53 -9.64 14.96 -8.85
CA MET A 53 -10.29 13.89 -9.62
C MET A 53 -10.33 12.55 -8.86
N VAL A 54 -9.48 12.35 -7.86
CA VAL A 54 -9.36 11.10 -7.10
C VAL A 54 -9.39 11.37 -5.61
N GLY A 55 -10.12 10.52 -4.88
CA GLY A 55 -10.12 10.54 -3.42
C GLY A 55 -8.73 10.32 -2.84
N TRP A 56 -8.42 11.04 -1.75
CA TRP A 56 -7.09 11.00 -1.13
C TRP A 56 -6.68 9.60 -0.70
N GLY A 57 -7.59 8.83 -0.10
CA GLY A 57 -7.32 7.47 0.34
C GLY A 57 -6.92 6.51 -0.79
N LYS A 58 -7.22 6.83 -2.07
CA LYS A 58 -6.72 6.07 -3.22
C LYS A 58 -5.34 6.58 -3.65
N VAL A 59 -5.13 7.89 -3.63
CA VAL A 59 -3.83 8.52 -3.93
C VAL A 59 -2.75 8.07 -2.95
N THR A 60 -3.09 7.90 -1.67
CA THR A 60 -2.15 7.57 -0.60
C THR A 60 -1.80 6.09 -0.49
N LYS A 61 -2.29 5.27 -1.43
CA LYS A 61 -1.90 3.86 -1.51
C LYS A 61 -0.54 3.71 -2.18
N PRO A 62 0.17 2.60 -1.94
CA PRO A 62 1.33 2.24 -2.75
C PRO A 62 0.97 2.09 -4.24
N LYS A 63 1.97 2.28 -5.11
CA LYS A 63 1.81 2.11 -6.57
C LYS A 63 1.27 0.74 -6.99
N HIS A 64 1.64 -0.30 -6.24
CA HIS A 64 1.18 -1.68 -6.49
C HIS A 64 -0.28 -1.94 -6.07
N ARG A 65 -0.88 -1.03 -5.29
CA ARG A 65 -2.31 -0.97 -4.91
C ARG A 65 -3.05 0.16 -5.65
N GLY A 66 -2.44 0.75 -6.68
CA GLY A 66 -3.06 1.76 -7.53
C GLY A 66 -2.97 3.19 -7.01
N GLY A 67 -2.25 3.46 -5.91
CA GLY A 67 -1.99 4.83 -5.50
C GLY A 67 -0.72 5.42 -6.13
N LEU A 68 -0.28 6.56 -5.59
CA LEU A 68 0.90 7.29 -6.07
C LEU A 68 2.14 7.08 -5.20
N GLY A 69 2.01 6.33 -4.10
CA GLY A 69 3.10 6.12 -3.13
C GLY A 69 3.30 7.30 -2.16
N ILE A 70 2.36 8.24 -2.13
CA ILE A 70 2.25 9.22 -1.04
C ILE A 70 1.63 8.50 0.15
N GLN A 71 2.02 8.80 1.38
CA GLN A 71 1.40 8.20 2.56
C GLN A 71 0.47 9.22 3.24
N GLU A 72 -0.72 8.79 3.66
CA GLU A 72 -1.56 9.62 4.51
C GLU A 72 -0.90 9.86 5.87
N ALA A 73 -1.09 11.06 6.41
CA ALA A 73 -0.38 11.48 7.62
C ALA A 73 -0.71 10.58 8.82
N ARG A 74 -1.99 10.18 8.97
CA ARG A 74 -2.44 9.33 10.07
C ARG A 74 -1.83 7.93 10.02
N GLY A 75 -2.00 7.22 8.90
CA GLY A 75 -1.40 5.90 8.68
C GLY A 75 0.13 5.93 8.83
N ARG A 76 0.78 7.00 8.34
CA ARG A 76 2.24 7.17 8.49
C ARG A 76 2.66 7.37 9.95
N ASN A 77 1.98 8.23 10.70
CA ASN A 77 2.32 8.46 12.11
C ASN A 77 2.16 7.16 12.92
N LEU A 78 1.10 6.40 12.67
CA LEU A 78 0.86 5.12 13.34
C LEU A 78 1.91 4.06 12.94
N SER A 79 2.29 3.98 11.66
CA SER A 79 3.36 3.09 11.20
C SER A 79 4.71 3.42 11.84
N LEU A 80 5.06 4.70 11.95
CA LEU A 80 6.28 5.14 12.65
C LEU A 80 6.22 4.86 14.16
N ALA A 81 5.06 5.03 14.78
CA ALA A 81 4.83 4.65 16.17
C ALA A 81 5.00 3.14 16.38
N ALA A 82 4.51 2.31 15.46
CA ALA A 82 4.75 0.86 15.49
C ALA A 82 6.22 0.53 15.29
N LYS A 83 6.94 1.24 14.42
CA LYS A 83 8.40 1.10 14.27
C LYS A 83 9.13 1.43 15.57
N LEU A 84 8.71 2.48 16.27
CA LEU A 84 9.27 2.84 17.57
C LEU A 84 9.02 1.74 18.62
N CYS A 85 7.81 1.19 18.66
CA CYS A 85 7.45 0.05 19.51
C CYS A 85 8.32 -1.18 19.18
N TRP A 86 8.40 -1.55 17.91
CA TRP A 86 9.24 -2.64 17.41
C TRP A 86 10.70 -2.48 17.83
N ARG A 87 11.26 -1.28 17.69
CA ARG A 87 12.63 -0.98 18.13
C ARG A 87 12.75 -1.13 19.63
N MET A 88 11.78 -0.65 20.41
CA MET A 88 11.83 -0.81 21.87
C MET A 88 11.82 -2.31 22.24
N GLU A 89 10.94 -3.11 21.64
CA GLU A 89 10.79 -4.54 21.95
C GLU A 89 12.00 -5.38 21.54
N ASN A 90 12.62 -5.09 20.39
CA ASN A 90 13.75 -5.87 19.87
C ASN A 90 15.14 -5.30 20.24
N SER A 91 15.22 -4.10 20.83
CA SER A 91 16.51 -3.55 21.25
C SER A 91 16.96 -4.19 22.56
N LYS A 92 17.94 -5.09 22.45
CA LYS A 92 18.66 -5.66 23.60
C LYS A 92 19.49 -4.61 24.35
N ASN A 93 20.09 -3.65 23.63
CA ASN A 93 20.96 -2.60 24.17
C ASN A 93 20.57 -1.20 23.66
N GLY A 94 19.55 -0.58 24.26
CA GLY A 94 19.12 0.76 23.86
C GLY A 94 18.78 1.60 25.08
N GLY A 95 19.68 2.50 25.48
CA GLY A 95 19.50 3.28 26.71
C GLY A 95 18.15 4.02 26.80
N TRP A 96 17.64 4.53 25.68
CA TRP A 96 16.29 5.14 25.62
C TRP A 96 15.17 4.12 25.89
N ALA A 97 15.29 2.91 25.36
CA ALA A 97 14.32 1.83 25.54
C ALA A 97 14.35 1.32 26.98
N ASP A 98 15.54 1.18 27.57
CA ASP A 98 15.71 0.80 28.98
C ASP A 98 15.12 1.82 29.93
N VAL A 99 15.33 3.12 29.66
CA VAL A 99 14.70 4.20 30.43
C VAL A 99 13.18 4.10 30.35
N LEU A 100 12.60 3.90 29.16
CA LEU A 100 11.14 3.75 29.02
C LEU A 100 10.61 2.47 29.67
N ARG A 101 11.30 1.34 29.54
CA ARG A 101 10.95 0.07 30.20
C ARG A 101 10.95 0.21 31.71
N LYS A 102 12.06 0.68 32.28
CA LYS A 102 12.19 0.90 33.73
C LYS A 102 11.16 1.91 34.22
N LYS A 103 10.91 2.97 33.46
CA LYS A 103 9.95 4.02 33.83
C LYS A 103 8.50 3.64 33.65
N TYR A 104 8.09 2.75 32.74
CA TYR A 104 6.66 2.54 32.45
C TYR A 104 6.19 1.09 32.55
N LEU A 105 7.10 0.12 32.49
CA LEU A 105 6.78 -1.31 32.59
C LEU A 105 7.03 -1.88 34.00
N THR A 106 7.64 -1.11 34.91
CA THR A 106 7.75 -1.48 36.33
C THR A 106 6.54 -1.00 37.12
N GLY A 107 6.11 -1.80 38.10
CA GLY A 107 4.77 -1.75 38.72
C GLY A 107 4.31 -0.41 39.29
N HIS A 108 5.23 0.49 39.67
CA HIS A 108 4.88 1.80 40.25
C HIS A 108 4.36 2.81 39.21
N ALA A 109 4.79 2.68 37.96
CA ALA A 109 4.60 3.74 36.97
C ALA A 109 3.53 3.45 35.90
N ARG A 110 2.98 2.22 35.90
CA ARG A 110 1.73 1.91 35.17
C ARG A 110 0.56 2.82 35.59
N LYS A 111 0.62 3.40 36.79
CA LYS A 111 -0.40 4.30 37.37
C LYS A 111 -0.19 5.79 37.06
N LEU A 112 0.87 6.18 36.34
CA LEU A 112 1.11 7.58 35.99
C LEU A 112 0.03 8.11 35.05
N LYS A 113 -0.69 9.16 35.46
CA LYS A 113 -1.69 9.85 34.62
C LYS A 113 -1.07 10.61 33.44
N ALA A 114 0.20 11.03 33.56
CA ALA A 114 0.93 11.77 32.55
C ALA A 114 2.03 10.91 31.92
N HIS A 115 1.96 10.73 30.60
CA HIS A 115 2.92 9.96 29.83
C HIS A 115 3.77 10.87 28.95
N THR A 116 5.05 10.52 28.76
CA THR A 116 5.88 11.22 27.77
C THR A 116 5.30 11.04 26.36
N ARG A 117 5.58 12.00 25.49
CA ARG A 117 5.18 11.94 24.07
C ARG A 117 5.69 10.65 23.39
N ALA A 118 6.92 10.23 23.71
CA ALA A 118 7.51 8.99 23.23
C ALA A 118 6.78 7.74 23.73
N TRP A 119 6.44 7.67 25.02
CA TRP A 119 5.69 6.53 25.56
C TRP A 119 4.29 6.42 24.96
N ASN A 120 3.61 7.56 24.77
CA ASN A 120 2.33 7.57 24.08
C ASN A 120 2.43 7.04 22.65
N ALA A 121 3.48 7.40 21.90
CA ALA A 121 3.72 6.84 20.57
C ALA A 121 3.95 5.33 20.61
N VAL A 122 4.83 4.84 21.50
CA VAL A 122 5.03 3.39 21.69
C VAL A 122 3.71 2.68 21.97
N ARG A 123 2.92 3.19 22.91
CA ARG A 123 1.62 2.60 23.28
C ARG A 123 0.63 2.60 22.12
N SER A 124 0.55 3.69 21.36
CA SER A 124 -0.31 3.79 20.17
C SER A 124 0.12 2.83 19.05
N GLY A 125 1.43 2.63 18.87
CA GLY A 125 1.99 1.73 17.87
C GLY A 125 1.88 0.24 18.22
N ARG A 126 1.71 -0.10 19.50
CA ARG A 126 1.74 -1.49 20.01
C ARG A 126 0.76 -2.42 19.28
N GLY A 127 -0.51 -2.03 19.17
CA GLY A 127 -1.51 -2.87 18.51
C GLY A 127 -1.20 -3.12 17.03
N LEU A 128 -0.59 -2.16 16.34
CA LEU A 128 -0.13 -2.35 14.96
C LEU A 128 1.11 -3.26 14.89
N CYS A 129 2.04 -3.12 15.84
CA CYS A 129 3.20 -4.00 15.99
C CYS A 129 2.77 -5.45 16.22
N GLU A 130 1.81 -5.70 17.12
CA GLU A 130 1.26 -7.03 17.42
C GLU A 130 0.53 -7.65 16.21
N LYS A 131 -0.19 -6.82 15.43
CA LYS A 131 -0.81 -7.26 14.17
C LYS A 131 0.24 -7.67 13.12
N GLY A 132 1.29 -6.87 12.94
CA GLY A 132 2.31 -7.06 11.89
C GLY A 132 3.45 -8.02 12.26
N SER A 133 3.60 -8.39 13.53
CA SER A 133 4.65 -9.29 14.00
C SER A 133 4.11 -10.62 14.53
N LYS A 134 5.03 -11.58 14.61
CA LYS A 134 4.86 -12.87 15.28
C LYS A 134 6.13 -13.23 16.03
N TRP A 135 6.04 -14.19 16.94
CA TRP A 135 7.18 -14.77 17.62
C TRP A 135 7.80 -15.89 16.78
N ILE A 136 9.14 -15.95 16.82
CA ILE A 136 9.92 -17.10 16.38
C ILE A 136 10.38 -17.84 17.63
N VAL A 137 9.99 -19.11 17.70
CA VAL A 137 10.24 -19.99 18.84
C VAL A 137 11.73 -20.32 18.93
N GLY A 138 12.34 -20.04 20.08
CA GLY A 138 13.69 -20.49 20.44
C GLY A 138 13.69 -21.86 21.12
N CYS A 139 14.88 -22.46 21.30
CA CYS A 139 14.99 -23.78 21.93
C CYS A 139 14.54 -23.81 23.41
N ASN A 140 14.74 -22.72 24.15
CA ASN A 140 14.32 -22.56 25.55
C ASN A 140 13.11 -21.63 25.68
N SER A 141 12.13 -21.79 24.78
CA SER A 141 11.02 -20.84 24.67
C SER A 141 10.21 -20.70 25.96
N SER A 142 9.97 -19.47 26.38
CA SER A 142 9.06 -19.12 27.48
C SER A 142 7.72 -18.60 26.97
N LEU A 143 7.44 -18.75 25.67
CA LEU A 143 6.19 -18.31 25.07
C LEU A 143 5.04 -19.19 25.54
N SER A 144 3.88 -18.57 25.78
CA SER A 144 2.64 -19.28 26.01
C SER A 144 2.23 -19.99 24.72
N PHE A 145 1.99 -21.29 24.81
CA PHE A 145 1.51 -22.07 23.67
C PHE A 145 0.21 -21.51 23.10
N TRP A 146 -0.69 -21.03 23.97
CA TRP A 146 -2.03 -20.57 23.61
C TRP A 146 -2.10 -19.09 23.23
N ASN A 147 -1.47 -18.23 24.03
CA ASN A 147 -1.71 -16.78 23.99
C ASN A 147 -0.69 -16.00 23.16
N ASP A 148 0.50 -16.55 22.94
CA ASP A 148 1.50 -15.89 22.11
C ASP A 148 1.30 -16.21 20.63
N LYS A 149 1.46 -15.19 19.79
CA LYS A 149 1.30 -15.32 18.34
C LYS A 149 2.59 -15.82 17.71
N TRP A 150 2.81 -17.13 17.74
CA TRP A 150 3.94 -17.79 17.07
C TRP A 150 3.53 -18.49 15.75
N LEU A 151 2.22 -18.68 15.52
CA LEU A 151 1.68 -19.16 14.24
C LEU A 151 1.35 -18.00 13.28
N ASN A 152 1.36 -18.29 11.97
CA ASN A 152 0.94 -17.34 10.93
C ASN A 152 -0.58 -17.07 10.92
N ILE A 153 -1.36 -18.00 11.47
CA ILE A 153 -2.83 -17.96 11.48
C ILE A 153 -3.41 -17.26 12.71
N GLY A 154 -2.57 -16.76 13.62
CA GLY A 154 -2.98 -16.08 14.85
C GLY A 154 -2.51 -16.81 16.11
N THR A 155 -3.10 -16.45 17.25
CA THR A 155 -2.90 -17.18 18.51
C THR A 155 -3.75 -18.43 18.52
N ILE A 156 -3.27 -19.54 19.09
CA ILE A 156 -4.09 -20.76 19.16
C ILE A 156 -5.37 -20.48 19.96
N ARG A 157 -5.29 -19.69 21.03
CA ARG A 157 -6.45 -19.32 21.86
C ARG A 157 -7.56 -18.62 21.08
N SER A 158 -7.24 -17.82 20.06
CA SER A 158 -8.26 -17.15 19.23
C SER A 158 -8.86 -18.06 18.14
N LEU A 159 -8.28 -19.23 17.90
CA LEU A 159 -8.68 -20.18 16.86
C LEU A 159 -9.48 -21.36 17.40
N ILE A 160 -9.56 -21.49 18.73
CA ILE A 160 -10.26 -22.58 19.41
C ILE A 160 -11.36 -22.04 20.32
N GLU A 161 -12.42 -22.82 20.46
CA GLU A 161 -13.54 -22.55 21.35
C GLU A 161 -13.46 -23.44 22.59
N GLY A 162 -14.09 -23.01 23.69
CA GLY A 162 -14.17 -23.78 24.93
C GLY A 162 -13.07 -23.46 25.98
N PRO A 163 -13.30 -23.85 27.24
CA PRO A 163 -12.36 -23.60 28.34
C PRO A 163 -11.10 -24.48 28.20
N LEU A 164 -9.97 -23.97 28.66
CA LEU A 164 -8.76 -24.77 28.88
C LEU A 164 -8.77 -25.25 30.33
N ASN A 165 -8.22 -26.43 30.59
CA ASN A 165 -7.96 -26.85 31.96
C ASN A 165 -6.92 -25.90 32.59
N LEU A 166 -7.02 -25.66 33.91
CA LEU A 166 -6.17 -24.69 34.61
C LEU A 166 -4.68 -24.91 34.33
N GLY A 167 -4.20 -26.15 34.44
CA GLY A 167 -2.79 -26.48 34.17
C GLY A 167 -2.40 -26.37 32.69
N GLU A 168 -3.33 -26.60 31.76
CA GLU A 168 -3.04 -26.49 30.33
C GLU A 168 -2.96 -25.05 29.87
N SER A 169 -3.70 -24.14 30.50
CA SER A 169 -3.72 -22.72 30.14
C SER A 169 -2.36 -22.03 30.27
N GLU A 170 -1.47 -22.59 31.09
CA GLU A 170 -0.13 -22.09 31.38
C GLU A 170 0.98 -22.79 30.58
N VAL A 171 0.63 -23.77 29.74
CA VAL A 171 1.61 -24.55 28.95
C VAL A 171 2.49 -23.64 28.10
N CYS A 172 3.80 -23.86 28.22
CA CYS A 172 4.80 -23.17 27.43
C CYS A 172 5.15 -23.94 26.16
N VAL A 173 5.59 -23.23 25.12
CA VAL A 173 5.96 -23.84 23.84
C VAL A 173 7.08 -24.90 23.99
N ARG A 174 8.03 -24.71 24.92
CA ARG A 174 9.08 -25.69 25.20
C ARG A 174 8.56 -27.05 25.69
N GLU A 175 7.39 -27.10 26.33
CA GLU A 175 6.82 -28.32 26.93
C GLU A 175 6.18 -29.23 25.88
N VAL A 176 5.89 -28.68 24.70
CA VAL A 176 5.30 -29.38 23.55
C VAL A 176 6.31 -29.62 22.41
N ILE A 177 7.61 -29.51 22.70
CA ILE A 177 8.70 -29.76 21.76
C ILE A 177 9.57 -30.91 22.30
N ARG A 178 9.81 -31.95 21.49
CA ARG A 178 10.79 -33.04 21.78
C ARG A 178 11.53 -33.45 20.51
N ASP A 179 12.85 -33.68 20.60
CA ASP A 179 13.69 -34.29 19.56
C ASP A 179 13.43 -33.80 18.11
N ALA A 180 13.23 -32.49 17.93
CA ALA A 180 12.91 -31.82 16.66
C ALA A 180 11.47 -31.95 16.12
N GLY A 181 10.54 -32.44 16.93
CA GLY A 181 9.10 -32.53 16.62
C GLY A 181 8.20 -31.81 17.63
N TRP A 182 6.98 -31.53 17.19
CA TRP A 182 5.89 -31.06 18.04
C TRP A 182 5.17 -32.26 18.68
N VAL A 183 5.12 -32.30 20.00
CA VAL A 183 4.43 -33.34 20.79
C VAL A 183 3.23 -32.71 21.48
N LEU A 184 2.04 -33.02 20.97
CA LEU A 184 0.77 -32.45 21.44
C LEU A 184 -0.06 -33.44 22.25
N ASP A 185 0.40 -34.68 22.41
CA ASP A 185 -0.34 -35.79 23.03
C ASP A 185 -0.62 -35.55 24.53
N ASN A 186 0.16 -34.65 25.16
CA ASN A 186 -0.02 -34.25 26.55
C ASN A 186 -1.15 -33.23 26.74
N LEU A 187 -1.74 -32.73 25.65
CA LEU A 187 -2.87 -31.81 25.70
C LEU A 187 -4.17 -32.60 25.55
N SER A 188 -5.09 -32.43 26.49
CA SER A 188 -6.43 -33.01 26.46
C SER A 188 -7.32 -32.41 25.37
N PHE A 189 -6.89 -31.30 24.76
CA PHE A 189 -7.63 -30.58 23.74
C PHE A 189 -7.55 -31.26 22.37
N VAL A 190 -8.70 -31.53 21.75
CA VAL A 190 -8.78 -32.04 20.38
C VAL A 190 -8.68 -30.88 19.40
N PHE A 191 -7.56 -30.78 18.68
CA PHE A 191 -7.32 -29.69 17.74
C PHE A 191 -8.01 -29.93 16.39
N PRO A 192 -8.63 -28.88 15.82
CA PRO A 192 -8.97 -28.85 14.40
C PRO A 192 -7.75 -29.14 13.50
N ASP A 193 -7.97 -29.91 12.43
CA ASP A 193 -6.91 -30.36 11.51
C ASP A 193 -6.08 -29.20 10.91
N HIS A 194 -6.72 -28.09 10.59
CA HIS A 194 -6.03 -26.90 10.06
C HIS A 194 -5.04 -26.29 11.05
N ILE A 195 -5.31 -26.35 12.37
CA ILE A 195 -4.41 -25.86 13.41
C ILE A 195 -3.25 -26.84 13.58
N LEU A 196 -3.51 -28.15 13.62
CA LEU A 196 -2.46 -29.17 13.71
C LEU A 196 -1.48 -29.08 12.55
N LYS A 197 -1.99 -28.92 11.33
CA LYS A 197 -1.16 -28.71 10.13
C LYS A 197 -0.30 -27.46 10.27
N ALA A 198 -0.85 -26.35 10.77
CA ALA A 198 -0.09 -25.12 10.98
C ALA A 198 0.99 -25.25 12.07
N VAL A 199 0.70 -25.93 13.17
CA VAL A 199 1.68 -26.21 14.24
C VAL A 199 2.81 -27.07 13.68
N ARG A 200 2.49 -28.22 13.08
CA ARG A 200 3.48 -29.15 12.50
C ARG A 200 4.32 -28.52 11.39
N ALA A 201 3.75 -27.61 10.61
CA ALA A 201 4.47 -26.87 9.57
C ALA A 201 5.38 -25.75 10.10
N THR A 202 5.31 -25.42 11.39
CA THR A 202 6.16 -24.38 11.99
C THR A 202 7.56 -24.95 12.27
N PRO A 203 8.61 -24.40 11.62
CA PRO A 203 9.95 -24.96 11.72
C PRO A 203 10.58 -24.71 13.09
N LEU A 204 11.13 -25.76 13.70
CA LEU A 204 11.88 -25.69 14.95
C LEU A 204 13.38 -25.47 14.65
N ARG A 205 13.93 -24.33 15.06
CA ARG A 205 15.34 -23.97 14.78
C ARG A 205 16.26 -24.42 15.93
N HIS A 206 16.63 -25.69 15.96
CA HIS A 206 17.38 -26.29 17.07
C HIS A 206 18.80 -25.75 17.30
N HIS A 207 19.48 -25.23 16.28
CA HIS A 207 20.93 -24.93 16.37
C HIS A 207 21.30 -23.44 16.37
N PHE A 208 20.42 -22.54 15.93
CA PHE A 208 20.78 -21.13 15.69
C PHE A 208 20.06 -20.09 16.57
N VAL A 209 18.91 -20.44 17.16
CA VAL A 209 18.08 -19.47 17.91
C VAL A 209 17.95 -19.93 19.36
N ARG A 210 18.77 -19.34 20.23
CA ARG A 210 18.76 -19.65 21.67
C ARG A 210 17.61 -19.01 22.43
N GLU A 211 17.05 -17.91 21.91
CA GLU A 211 16.03 -17.09 22.60
C GLU A 211 14.87 -16.77 21.66
N ASP A 212 13.68 -16.67 22.24
CA ASP A 212 12.51 -16.17 21.53
C ASP A 212 12.76 -14.74 21.03
N HIS A 213 12.38 -14.48 19.78
CA HIS A 213 12.48 -13.14 19.22
C HIS A 213 11.28 -12.85 18.32
N ARG A 214 10.95 -11.56 18.18
CA ARG A 214 9.90 -11.16 17.24
C ARG A 214 10.45 -11.09 15.83
N SER A 215 9.60 -11.47 14.88
CA SER A 215 9.83 -11.36 13.46
C SER A 215 8.62 -10.68 12.81
N TRP A 216 8.88 -9.76 11.89
CA TRP A 216 7.82 -9.12 11.12
C TRP A 216 7.29 -10.08 10.04
N ILE A 217 5.97 -10.24 9.95
CA ILE A 217 5.34 -11.34 9.19
C ILE A 217 5.63 -11.24 7.69
N SER A 218 5.69 -10.02 7.12
CA SER A 218 5.96 -9.82 5.70
C SER A 218 7.44 -9.83 5.33
N SER A 219 8.34 -9.92 6.31
CA SER A 219 9.78 -9.80 6.07
C SER A 219 10.49 -11.15 6.09
N LEU A 220 11.29 -11.42 5.06
CA LEU A 220 12.06 -12.66 4.94
C LEU A 220 13.18 -12.76 5.99
N ASN A 221 13.81 -11.63 6.35
CA ASN A 221 14.84 -11.56 7.39
C ASN A 221 14.25 -11.26 8.78
N GLY A 222 12.93 -11.08 8.89
CA GLY A 222 12.22 -10.76 10.12
C GLY A 222 12.32 -9.31 10.60
N GLU A 223 12.99 -8.43 9.85
CA GLU A 223 13.06 -6.99 10.19
C GLU A 223 11.75 -6.25 9.93
N PHE A 224 11.60 -5.08 10.54
CA PHE A 224 10.41 -4.24 10.39
C PHE A 224 10.19 -3.80 8.93
N ASP A 225 9.09 -4.25 8.33
CA ASP A 225 8.66 -3.80 7.01
C ASP A 225 7.75 -2.57 7.11
N SER A 226 8.32 -1.41 6.80
CA SER A 226 7.58 -0.13 6.82
C SER A 226 6.44 -0.04 5.81
N SER A 227 6.54 -0.74 4.68
CA SER A 227 5.51 -0.75 3.64
C SER A 227 4.30 -1.54 4.12
N ASN A 228 4.52 -2.76 4.65
CA ASN A 228 3.46 -3.57 5.23
C ASN A 228 2.84 -2.92 6.48
N ALA A 229 3.66 -2.35 7.38
CA ALA A 229 3.17 -1.63 8.55
C ALA A 229 2.25 -0.46 8.16
N TYR A 230 2.56 0.26 7.09
CA TYR A 230 1.68 1.33 6.59
C TYR A 230 0.35 0.79 6.06
N LEU A 231 0.36 -0.31 5.29
CA LEU A 231 -0.87 -0.95 4.80
C LEU A 231 -1.78 -1.40 5.94
N LEU A 232 -1.19 -2.02 6.97
CA LEU A 232 -1.91 -2.39 8.19
C LEU A 232 -2.45 -1.17 8.93
N ALA A 233 -1.72 -0.04 8.94
CA ALA A 233 -2.13 1.18 9.62
C ALA A 233 -3.36 1.85 9.00
N ILE A 234 -3.51 1.74 7.68
CA ILE A 234 -4.67 2.29 6.95
C ILE A 234 -5.82 1.28 6.84
N ASN A 235 -5.74 0.13 7.53
CA ASN A 235 -6.68 -0.99 7.46
C ASN A 235 -6.98 -1.43 6.02
N GLU A 236 -5.97 -1.38 5.14
CA GLU A 236 -6.14 -1.86 3.77
C GLU A 236 -6.18 -3.39 3.80
N ASN A 237 -7.28 -3.98 3.30
CA ASN A 237 -7.41 -5.42 3.25
C ASN A 237 -6.27 -5.99 2.37
N LEU A 238 -5.40 -6.79 3.01
CA LEU A 238 -4.24 -7.39 2.37
C LEU A 238 -4.66 -8.33 1.22
N GLU A 239 -5.87 -8.88 1.28
CA GLU A 239 -6.48 -9.75 0.26
C GLU A 239 -7.02 -8.98 -0.95
N THR A 240 -7.05 -7.64 -0.91
CA THR A 240 -7.50 -6.89 -2.10
C THR A 240 -6.59 -7.21 -3.29
N PRO A 241 -7.15 -7.50 -4.47
CA PRO A 241 -6.36 -7.89 -5.62
C PRO A 241 -5.40 -6.77 -6.00
N GLU A 242 -4.25 -7.18 -6.51
CA GLU A 242 -3.21 -6.26 -6.92
C GLU A 242 -3.69 -5.33 -8.05
N PHE A 243 -3.16 -4.11 -8.07
CA PHE A 243 -3.53 -3.17 -9.12
C PHE A 243 -3.07 -3.66 -10.50
N HIS A 244 -4.02 -3.92 -11.41
CA HIS A 244 -3.73 -4.38 -12.78
C HIS A 244 -2.79 -3.46 -13.58
N GLY A 245 -2.62 -2.20 -13.16
CA GLY A 245 -1.77 -1.20 -13.79
C GLY A 245 -0.31 -1.14 -13.34
N LYS A 246 0.22 -2.14 -12.61
CA LYS A 246 1.63 -2.14 -12.16
C LYS A 246 2.65 -1.94 -13.27
N TRP A 247 2.35 -2.45 -14.46
CA TRP A 247 3.22 -2.39 -15.63
C TRP A 247 3.55 -0.94 -16.07
N ILE A 248 2.65 0.02 -15.81
CA ILE A 248 2.83 1.44 -16.15
C ILE A 248 4.13 2.00 -15.57
N TRP A 249 4.44 1.61 -14.34
CA TRP A 249 5.59 2.13 -13.63
C TRP A 249 6.92 1.59 -14.19
N LYS A 250 6.88 0.41 -14.83
CA LYS A 250 8.03 -0.26 -15.45
C LYS A 250 8.33 0.22 -16.88
N LEU A 251 7.40 0.91 -17.54
CA LEU A 251 7.60 1.46 -18.89
C LEU A 251 8.82 2.38 -18.95
N GLN A 252 9.59 2.33 -20.04
CA GLN A 252 10.67 3.29 -20.30
C GLN A 252 10.10 4.51 -21.04
N THR A 253 9.43 5.39 -20.30
CA THR A 253 8.80 6.60 -20.88
C THR A 253 8.80 7.76 -19.88
N LEU A 254 8.46 8.95 -20.37
CA LEU A 254 8.44 10.17 -19.56
C LEU A 254 7.48 10.04 -18.37
N PRO A 255 7.85 10.51 -17.16
CA PRO A 255 6.99 10.44 -15.97
C PRO A 255 5.60 11.05 -16.16
N LYS A 256 5.48 12.10 -17.01
CA LYS A 256 4.20 12.71 -17.36
C LYS A 256 3.24 11.74 -18.07
N ILE A 257 3.78 10.86 -18.93
CA ILE A 257 3.01 9.85 -19.67
C ILE A 257 2.59 8.73 -18.72
N LYS A 258 3.48 8.25 -17.85
CA LYS A 258 3.11 7.28 -16.79
C LYS A 258 1.95 7.79 -15.92
N MET A 259 2.04 9.05 -15.50
CA MET A 259 0.98 9.70 -14.73
C MET A 259 -0.32 9.85 -15.52
N PHE A 260 -0.23 10.08 -16.82
CA PHE A 260 -1.40 10.11 -17.70
C PHE A 260 -2.06 8.74 -17.82
N LEU A 261 -1.29 7.68 -18.06
CA LEU A 261 -1.82 6.31 -18.09
C LEU A 261 -2.47 5.92 -16.77
N TRP A 262 -1.85 6.26 -15.63
CA TRP A 262 -2.45 6.05 -14.32
C TRP A 262 -3.82 6.75 -14.19
N LYS A 263 -3.99 7.93 -14.80
CA LYS A 263 -5.28 8.62 -14.87
C LYS A 263 -6.28 7.93 -15.81
N CYS A 264 -5.83 7.36 -16.93
CA CYS A 264 -6.70 6.56 -17.78
C CYS A 264 -7.24 5.34 -17.02
N LEU A 265 -6.37 4.61 -16.31
CA LEU A 265 -6.74 3.39 -15.56
C LEU A 265 -7.67 3.64 -14.37
N HIS A 266 -7.81 4.88 -13.93
CA HIS A 266 -8.78 5.25 -12.90
C HIS A 266 -9.98 6.00 -13.45
N SER A 267 -10.10 6.14 -14.77
CA SER A 267 -11.20 6.85 -15.43
C SER A 267 -11.43 8.27 -14.89
N ILE A 268 -10.32 8.96 -14.61
CA ILE A 268 -10.31 10.26 -13.89
C ILE A 268 -9.79 11.41 -14.74
N LEU A 269 -9.61 11.20 -16.05
CA LEU A 269 -9.33 12.31 -16.94
C LEU A 269 -10.56 13.21 -17.01
N PRO A 270 -10.40 14.55 -17.00
CA PRO A 270 -11.51 15.49 -17.10
C PRO A 270 -12.04 15.53 -18.53
N MET A 271 -12.66 14.43 -18.96
CA MET A 271 -13.43 14.29 -20.20
C MET A 271 -14.82 14.86 -19.96
N ARG A 272 -15.48 15.41 -20.99
CA ARG A 272 -16.81 16.03 -20.82
C ARG A 272 -17.82 15.06 -20.19
N ALA A 273 -17.83 13.79 -20.58
CA ALA A 273 -18.62 12.74 -19.92
C ALA A 273 -18.44 12.69 -18.39
N VAL A 274 -17.17 12.71 -17.94
CA VAL A 274 -16.81 12.65 -16.52
C VAL A 274 -17.17 13.95 -15.80
N LEU A 275 -17.08 15.10 -16.47
CA LEU A 275 -17.44 16.40 -15.90
C LEU A 275 -18.97 16.54 -15.78
N THR A 276 -19.72 16.12 -16.80
CA THR A 276 -21.19 16.08 -16.80
C THR A 276 -21.71 15.16 -15.70
N HIS A 277 -21.15 13.96 -15.54
CA HIS A 277 -21.48 13.06 -14.41
C HIS A 277 -21.19 13.69 -13.04
N ARG A 278 -20.30 14.69 -12.97
CA ARG A 278 -19.99 15.44 -11.74
C ARG A 278 -20.83 16.72 -11.59
N GLY A 279 -21.85 16.91 -12.42
CA GLY A 279 -22.75 18.06 -12.37
C GLY A 279 -22.18 19.34 -12.97
N ILE A 280 -21.11 19.26 -13.76
CA ILE A 280 -20.60 20.40 -14.53
C ILE A 280 -21.35 20.41 -15.87
N SER A 281 -22.44 21.18 -15.91
CA SER A 281 -23.38 21.27 -17.03
C SER A 281 -22.83 22.04 -18.24
N GLY A 282 -23.51 21.89 -19.39
CA GLY A 282 -23.19 22.61 -20.64
C GLY A 282 -22.16 21.93 -21.55
N LEU A 283 -21.72 20.72 -21.19
CA LEU A 283 -20.65 20.00 -21.89
C LEU A 283 -21.20 18.85 -22.76
N GLY A 284 -21.90 19.16 -23.84
CA GLY A 284 -22.37 18.18 -24.83
C GLY A 284 -21.36 17.96 -25.97
N GLY A 285 -21.30 16.74 -26.51
CA GLY A 285 -20.46 16.39 -27.67
C GLY A 285 -18.95 16.33 -27.39
N CYS A 286 -18.20 15.84 -28.38
CA CYS A 286 -16.74 15.88 -28.43
C CYS A 286 -16.27 17.16 -29.14
N ASP A 287 -15.37 17.94 -28.53
CA ASP A 287 -14.87 19.20 -29.13
C ASP A 287 -14.03 18.97 -30.41
N SER A 288 -13.67 17.70 -30.70
CA SER A 288 -12.87 17.36 -31.87
C SER A 288 -13.69 16.94 -33.08
N CYS A 289 -14.75 16.15 -32.90
CA CYS A 289 -15.58 15.62 -33.99
C CYS A 289 -17.05 16.05 -33.92
N THR A 290 -17.45 16.82 -32.90
CA THR A 290 -18.82 17.33 -32.67
C THR A 290 -19.92 16.26 -32.51
N GLU A 291 -19.55 14.99 -32.61
CA GLU A 291 -20.43 13.83 -32.52
C GLU A 291 -20.04 12.93 -31.35
N GLY A 292 -21.04 12.30 -30.72
CA GLY A 292 -20.84 11.32 -29.66
C GLY A 292 -20.46 11.92 -28.30
N GLU A 293 -20.52 11.07 -27.27
CA GLU A 293 -20.11 11.42 -25.92
C GLU A 293 -18.58 11.43 -25.79
N GLU A 294 -18.00 12.51 -25.23
CA GLU A 294 -16.55 12.61 -25.03
C GLU A 294 -16.11 11.72 -23.84
N SER A 295 -15.84 10.45 -24.13
CA SER A 295 -15.23 9.50 -23.21
C SER A 295 -13.71 9.38 -23.44
N ILE A 296 -13.00 8.70 -22.52
CA ILE A 296 -11.56 8.45 -22.69
C ILE A 296 -11.30 7.57 -23.93
N SER A 297 -12.12 6.53 -24.15
CA SER A 297 -11.97 5.66 -25.32
C SER A 297 -12.27 6.42 -26.61
N HIS A 298 -13.29 7.27 -26.59
CA HIS A 298 -13.62 8.12 -27.73
C HIS A 298 -12.44 9.03 -28.09
N VAL A 299 -11.96 9.86 -27.16
CA VAL A 299 -10.87 10.82 -27.44
C VAL A 299 -9.57 10.13 -27.87
N LEU A 300 -9.24 8.97 -27.29
CA LEU A 300 -7.97 8.31 -27.55
C LEU A 300 -8.00 7.32 -28.71
N ARG A 301 -9.17 6.81 -29.11
CA ARG A 301 -9.29 5.71 -30.08
C ARG A 301 -10.46 5.85 -31.04
N ASP A 302 -11.67 6.07 -30.53
CA ASP A 302 -12.89 5.87 -31.33
C ASP A 302 -13.33 7.12 -32.11
N CYS A 303 -12.84 8.31 -31.72
CA CYS A 303 -13.07 9.58 -32.40
C CYS A 303 -12.54 9.53 -33.84
N PRO A 304 -13.28 10.05 -34.85
CA PRO A 304 -12.80 10.10 -36.23
C PRO A 304 -11.40 10.70 -36.39
N THR A 305 -11.09 11.74 -35.62
CA THR A 305 -9.75 12.35 -35.59
C THR A 305 -8.69 11.39 -35.05
N ALA A 306 -9.00 10.64 -33.99
CA ALA A 306 -8.09 9.65 -33.41
C ALA A 306 -7.92 8.43 -34.32
N LYS A 307 -9.01 7.95 -34.95
CA LYS A 307 -8.96 6.84 -35.92
C LYS A 307 -8.04 7.16 -37.09
N LYS A 308 -8.19 8.34 -37.69
CA LYS A 308 -7.33 8.79 -38.79
C LYS A 308 -5.85 8.83 -38.37
N PHE A 309 -5.57 9.35 -37.17
CA PHE A 309 -4.21 9.33 -36.61
C PHE A 309 -3.64 7.91 -36.48
N TRP A 310 -4.44 6.94 -36.01
CA TRP A 310 -3.99 5.56 -35.85
C TRP A 310 -3.88 4.78 -37.17
N GLU A 311 -4.68 5.12 -38.18
CA GLU A 311 -4.56 4.57 -39.54
C GLU A 311 -3.23 4.99 -40.19
N GLU A 312 -2.84 6.26 -40.00
CA GLU A 312 -1.58 6.82 -40.49
C GLU A 312 -0.37 6.42 -39.62
N ALA A 313 -0.60 5.80 -38.46
CA ALA A 313 0.45 5.41 -37.52
C ALA A 313 1.22 4.14 -37.91
N PHE A 314 0.84 3.43 -38.98
CA PHE A 314 1.49 2.17 -39.39
C PHE A 314 1.50 1.12 -38.26
N CYS A 315 0.33 0.86 -37.65
CA CYS A 315 0.19 -0.15 -36.59
C CYS A 315 0.67 -1.54 -37.04
N PRO A 316 1.45 -2.27 -36.20
CA PRO A 316 1.81 -3.66 -36.44
C PRO A 316 0.58 -4.54 -36.71
N VAL A 317 0.70 -5.49 -37.63
CA VAL A 317 -0.42 -6.36 -38.05
C VAL A 317 -0.98 -7.16 -36.87
N SER A 318 -0.11 -7.64 -35.98
CA SER A 318 -0.47 -8.37 -34.75
C SER A 318 -1.38 -7.58 -33.81
N LEU A 319 -1.36 -6.25 -33.87
CA LEU A 319 -2.08 -5.36 -32.96
C LEU A 319 -3.34 -4.76 -33.57
N LYS A 320 -3.61 -4.95 -34.87
CA LYS A 320 -4.81 -4.38 -35.52
C LYS A 320 -6.11 -4.80 -34.84
N GLN A 321 -6.21 -6.06 -34.43
CA GLN A 321 -7.39 -6.57 -33.72
C GLN A 321 -7.59 -5.93 -32.34
N SER A 322 -6.52 -5.39 -31.72
CA SER A 322 -6.59 -4.80 -30.39
C SER A 322 -7.44 -3.52 -30.32
N PHE A 323 -7.69 -2.86 -31.46
CA PHE A 323 -8.52 -1.65 -31.50
C PHE A 323 -9.99 -1.92 -31.14
N SER A 324 -10.42 -3.17 -31.17
CA SER A 324 -11.75 -3.60 -30.73
C SER A 324 -11.80 -4.05 -29.26
N ASP A 325 -10.65 -4.16 -28.58
CA ASP A 325 -10.58 -4.61 -27.17
C ASP A 325 -11.15 -3.57 -26.20
N ASP A 326 -11.33 -3.94 -24.93
CA ASP A 326 -11.49 -2.98 -23.83
C ASP A 326 -10.32 -1.96 -23.80
N LEU A 327 -10.61 -0.71 -23.45
CA LEU A 327 -9.63 0.39 -23.44
C LEU A 327 -8.34 0.05 -22.68
N LEU A 328 -8.44 -0.58 -21.51
CA LEU A 328 -7.27 -0.89 -20.68
C LEU A 328 -6.46 -2.04 -21.27
N VAL A 329 -7.14 -3.02 -21.87
CA VAL A 329 -6.50 -4.14 -22.57
C VAL A 329 -5.77 -3.63 -23.80
N TRP A 330 -6.43 -2.78 -24.61
CA TRP A 330 -5.86 -2.14 -25.79
C TRP A 330 -4.61 -1.32 -25.44
N ILE A 331 -4.69 -0.44 -24.43
CA ILE A 331 -3.55 0.36 -23.98
C ILE A 331 -2.40 -0.54 -23.53
N LYS A 332 -2.68 -1.58 -22.74
CA LYS A 332 -1.64 -2.47 -22.20
C LYS A 332 -0.95 -3.27 -23.30
N LYS A 333 -1.70 -3.85 -24.24
CA LYS A 333 -1.14 -4.62 -25.37
C LYS A 333 -0.20 -3.75 -26.19
N ASN A 334 -0.66 -2.58 -26.63
CA ASN A 334 0.14 -1.69 -27.48
C ASN A 334 1.33 -1.05 -26.75
N ALA A 335 1.19 -0.70 -25.47
CA ALA A 335 2.28 -0.08 -24.71
C ALA A 335 3.41 -1.04 -24.31
N LEU A 336 3.17 -2.35 -24.33
CA LEU A 336 4.16 -3.37 -23.98
C LEU A 336 4.69 -4.15 -25.19
N ASP A 337 4.17 -3.85 -26.38
CA ASP A 337 4.56 -4.56 -27.58
C ASP A 337 5.97 -4.16 -28.04
N PRO A 338 6.86 -5.13 -28.29
CA PRO A 338 8.24 -4.85 -28.69
C PRO A 338 8.41 -4.65 -30.20
N SER A 339 7.35 -4.80 -31.00
CA SER A 339 7.44 -4.69 -32.46
C SER A 339 7.76 -3.26 -32.87
N LYS A 340 8.34 -3.14 -34.06
CA LYS A 340 8.47 -1.86 -34.77
C LYS A 340 7.18 -1.52 -35.50
N GLY A 341 6.98 -0.24 -35.82
CA GLY A 341 5.92 0.19 -36.72
C GLY A 341 5.99 -0.53 -38.07
N LEU A 342 4.85 -0.79 -38.71
CA LEU A 342 4.75 -1.52 -39.96
C LEU A 342 5.54 -0.80 -41.07
N GLY A 343 6.67 -1.39 -41.47
CA GLY A 343 7.58 -0.79 -42.46
C GLY A 343 8.28 0.48 -41.98
N LYS A 344 8.42 0.67 -40.65
CA LYS A 344 9.08 1.83 -40.03
C LYS A 344 10.18 1.40 -39.07
N ASP A 345 11.17 2.27 -38.88
CA ASP A 345 12.34 2.00 -38.03
C ASP A 345 12.23 2.65 -36.63
N TYR A 346 11.02 2.65 -36.06
CA TYR A 346 10.81 3.09 -34.69
C TYR A 346 10.03 2.04 -33.91
N ASP A 347 10.23 2.01 -32.59
CA ASP A 347 9.51 1.12 -31.69
C ASP A 347 8.05 1.55 -31.56
N TRP A 348 7.12 0.61 -31.81
CA TRP A 348 5.68 0.89 -31.77
C TRP A 348 5.23 1.38 -30.40
N SER A 349 5.68 0.72 -29.32
CA SER A 349 5.28 1.09 -27.95
C SER A 349 5.63 2.54 -27.60
N HIS A 350 6.82 3.01 -27.97
CA HIS A 350 7.23 4.40 -27.76
C HIS A 350 6.36 5.39 -28.56
N PHE A 351 6.15 5.11 -29.85
CA PHE A 351 5.29 5.92 -30.71
C PHE A 351 3.85 5.97 -30.18
N PHE A 352 3.27 4.82 -29.86
CA PHE A 352 1.92 4.68 -29.33
C PHE A 352 1.72 5.49 -28.05
N LEU A 353 2.65 5.41 -27.10
CA LEU A 353 2.59 6.15 -25.84
C LEU A 353 2.63 7.68 -26.05
N LEU A 354 3.45 8.15 -26.99
CA LEU A 354 3.52 9.55 -27.37
C LEU A 354 2.26 9.99 -28.14
N GLY A 355 1.72 9.14 -29.02
CA GLY A 355 0.48 9.34 -29.75
C GLY A 355 -0.71 9.56 -28.81
N LEU A 356 -0.91 8.67 -27.82
CA LEU A 356 -1.95 8.84 -26.80
C LEU A 356 -1.83 10.18 -26.06
N TRP A 357 -0.60 10.55 -25.69
CA TRP A 357 -0.33 11.80 -25.00
C TRP A 357 -0.64 13.02 -25.89
N ASN A 358 -0.29 12.97 -27.18
CA ASN A 358 -0.52 14.04 -28.14
C ASN A 358 -2.00 14.21 -28.49
N LEU A 359 -2.75 13.11 -28.69
CA LEU A 359 -4.22 13.15 -28.87
C LEU A 359 -4.88 13.85 -27.67
N ARG A 360 -4.46 13.51 -26.45
CA ARG A 360 -4.92 14.20 -25.24
C ARG A 360 -4.52 15.67 -25.22
N LEU A 361 -3.31 16.04 -25.65
CA LEU A 361 -2.90 17.45 -25.72
C LEU A 361 -3.73 18.25 -26.72
N GLN A 362 -3.92 17.72 -27.92
CA GLN A 362 -4.73 18.34 -28.96
C GLN A 362 -6.16 18.59 -28.49
N ARG A 363 -6.78 17.61 -27.81
CA ARG A 363 -8.10 17.79 -27.19
C ARG A 363 -8.11 18.93 -26.18
N ASN A 364 -7.14 19.01 -25.28
CA ASN A 364 -7.14 20.09 -24.28
C ASN A 364 -6.91 21.48 -24.88
N ARG A 365 -6.20 21.59 -26.01
CA ARG A 365 -6.09 22.87 -26.71
C ARG A 365 -7.47 23.33 -27.15
N LYS A 366 -8.21 22.50 -27.87
CA LYS A 366 -9.58 22.82 -28.31
C LYS A 366 -10.59 23.10 -27.18
N ALA A 367 -10.44 22.44 -26.04
CA ALA A 367 -11.40 22.55 -24.94
C ALA A 367 -11.13 23.73 -23.99
N PHE A 368 -9.93 24.34 -24.03
CA PHE A 368 -9.51 25.37 -23.06
C PHE A 368 -8.81 26.58 -23.70
N GLU A 369 -8.59 26.59 -25.01
CA GLU A 369 -8.38 27.79 -25.83
C GLU A 369 -9.74 28.34 -26.24
#